data_AF-A0A955SJ83-F1
#
_entry.id   AF-A0A955SJ83-F1
#
_cell.length_a   1.000
_cell.length_b   1.000
_cell.length_c   1.000
_cell.angle_alpha   90.00
_cell.angle_beta   90.00
_cell.angle_gamma   90.00
#
_symmetry.space_group_name_H-M   'P 1'
#
loop_
_entity.id
_entity.type
_entity.pdbx_description
1 polymer ?
#
loop_
_entity_poly.entity_id
_entity_poly.type
_entity_poly.pdbx_seq_one_letter_code
_entity_poly.pdbx_strand_id
1 'polypeptide(L)'
;MWVVTATQMQTLDRRTIQEAKVPGTTLMERAGTGVVTHLIQASGSPKGKKVVILCGKGNNGGDGLVVARHLAKKGAKLTVILMAPLNELSPDAKIMYRRLSKIIRPSQVTVAPSEEFLHAHTKDGDILIDALLGTGLSSSVRPPYSVAIKAMNASRAFTVAIDIPSGLDSNTGATLGVTVQADLTVTFGCPKLGLYLNSGIDKVGKIEIVDIGIPQEFLLDLNPHIHLLSQAIIRPLIPRRLPSSHKGTFGHAGIVAGSPGKTGAPAMSGLGALRIGAGLVTVATPQSVSPILESKLLEVMTEPMPESSQHLLGMEAYPGLLAFAATKSALAFGPGMGISPGTTELLRHLLPQLEVPCVLDADALNGLTQHCQIFSSMKQPPILTPHPGEMARLLAASSSKQVNEDRIGISRQFAMQYGVILVLKGARTVIAEPQGQV
;
A
#
# COMPACT_ATOMS: atom_id res chain seq x y z
N MET A 1 0.15 2.57 10.98
CA MET A 1 0.70 1.28 11.45
C MET A 1 2.00 1.05 10.72
N TRP A 2 3.05 0.54 11.37
CA TRP A 2 4.32 0.29 10.70
C TRP A 2 4.25 -0.91 9.77
N VAL A 3 4.86 -0.80 8.59
CA VAL A 3 5.04 -1.92 7.64
C VAL A 3 6.53 -2.21 7.58
N VAL A 4 6.91 -3.49 7.63
CA VAL A 4 8.30 -3.90 7.81
C VAL A 4 8.75 -4.87 6.72
N THR A 5 10.07 -4.99 6.55
CA THR A 5 10.66 -6.06 5.74
C THR A 5 10.62 -7.39 6.49
N ALA A 6 10.78 -8.50 5.77
CA ALA A 6 10.94 -9.82 6.36
C ALA A 6 12.07 -9.86 7.40
N THR A 7 13.23 -9.24 7.09
CA THR A 7 14.39 -9.20 7.99
C THR A 7 14.12 -8.38 9.25
N GLN A 8 13.40 -7.26 9.13
CA GLN A 8 12.99 -6.46 10.28
C GLN A 8 12.03 -7.25 11.18
N MET A 9 11.04 -7.93 10.60
CA MET A 9 10.10 -8.76 11.36
C MET A 9 10.81 -9.93 12.08
N GLN A 10 11.71 -10.62 11.38
CA GLN A 10 12.56 -11.67 11.99
C GLN A 10 13.42 -11.13 13.13
N THR A 11 13.89 -9.89 13.02
CA THR A 11 14.63 -9.22 14.09
C THR A 11 13.71 -8.98 15.30
N LEU A 12 12.50 -8.47 15.09
CA LEU A 12 11.51 -8.28 16.16
C LEU A 12 11.17 -9.58 16.89
N ASP A 13 10.94 -10.67 16.14
CA ASP A 13 10.68 -11.99 16.73
C ASP A 13 11.88 -12.46 17.57
N ARG A 14 13.10 -12.36 17.03
CA ARG A 14 14.32 -12.75 17.73
C ARG A 14 14.50 -11.96 19.03
N ARG A 15 14.36 -10.63 18.98
CA ARG A 15 14.47 -9.76 20.17
C ARG A 15 13.39 -10.09 21.19
N THR A 16 12.16 -10.32 20.76
CA THR A 16 11.05 -10.72 21.64
C THR A 16 11.33 -12.05 22.35
N ILE A 17 11.93 -13.02 21.65
CA ILE A 17 12.29 -14.31 22.24
C ILE A 17 13.50 -14.20 23.18
N GLN A 18 14.54 -13.48 22.76
CA GLN A 18 15.84 -13.51 23.44
C GLN A 18 15.96 -12.45 24.54
N GLU A 19 15.46 -11.23 24.29
CA GLU A 19 15.57 -10.08 25.21
C GLU A 19 14.35 -10.04 26.14
N ALA A 20 13.13 -10.09 25.59
CA ALA A 20 11.90 -10.08 26.40
C ALA A 20 11.53 -11.47 26.99
N LYS A 21 12.32 -12.50 26.72
CA LYS A 21 12.16 -13.87 27.25
C LYS A 21 10.79 -14.50 26.97
N VAL A 22 10.12 -14.11 25.90
CA VAL A 22 8.84 -14.72 25.48
C VAL A 22 9.13 -15.95 24.63
N PRO A 23 8.75 -17.18 25.03
CA PRO A 23 9.05 -18.37 24.22
C PRO A 23 8.43 -18.28 22.82
N GLY A 24 9.15 -18.73 21.78
CA GLY A 24 8.63 -18.75 20.40
C GLY A 24 7.29 -19.50 20.27
N THR A 25 7.16 -20.59 21.02
CA THR A 25 5.88 -21.32 21.18
C THR A 25 4.72 -20.49 21.72
N THR A 26 4.98 -19.44 22.50
CA THR A 26 3.95 -18.50 23.00
C THR A 26 3.52 -17.52 21.90
N LEU A 27 4.47 -17.01 21.12
CA LEU A 27 4.18 -16.17 19.95
C LEU A 27 3.33 -16.95 18.94
N MET A 28 3.73 -18.18 18.64
CA MET A 28 3.00 -19.11 17.75
C MET A 28 1.58 -19.43 18.26
N GLU A 29 1.39 -19.58 19.58
CA GLU A 29 0.08 -19.79 20.18
C GLU A 29 -0.84 -18.57 20.02
N ARG A 30 -0.30 -17.35 20.19
CA ARG A 30 -1.04 -16.09 19.98
C ARG A 30 -1.40 -15.92 18.50
N ALA A 31 -0.43 -16.13 17.62
CA ALA A 31 -0.60 -16.07 16.17
C ALA A 31 -1.74 -17.00 15.71
N GLY A 32 -1.63 -18.29 15.98
CA GLY A 32 -2.64 -19.27 15.56
C GLY A 32 -4.02 -19.04 16.19
N THR A 33 -4.10 -18.54 17.44
CA THR A 33 -5.39 -18.16 18.05
C THR A 33 -6.03 -16.96 17.35
N GLY A 34 -5.22 -15.98 16.96
CA GLY A 34 -5.66 -14.83 16.16
C GLY A 34 -6.16 -15.23 14.78
N VAL A 35 -5.44 -16.13 14.07
CA VAL A 35 -5.88 -16.70 12.79
C VAL A 35 -7.28 -17.32 12.92
N VAL A 36 -7.51 -18.15 13.94
CA VAL A 36 -8.81 -18.78 14.17
C VAL A 36 -9.90 -17.74 14.43
N THR A 37 -9.58 -16.67 15.17
CA THR A 37 -10.53 -15.58 15.46
C THR A 37 -10.97 -14.87 14.18
N HIS A 38 -10.02 -14.45 13.35
CA HIS A 38 -10.32 -13.75 12.09
C HIS A 38 -10.97 -14.67 11.05
N LEU A 39 -10.57 -15.94 10.98
CA LEU A 39 -11.22 -16.95 10.14
C LEU A 39 -12.70 -17.09 10.49
N ILE A 40 -13.04 -17.15 11.78
CA ILE A 40 -14.44 -17.27 12.23
C ILE A 40 -15.22 -15.99 11.96
N GLN A 41 -14.61 -14.82 12.13
CA GLN A 41 -15.25 -13.55 11.77
C GLN A 41 -15.55 -13.45 10.28
N ALA A 42 -14.65 -13.95 9.42
CA ALA A 42 -14.81 -13.87 7.97
C ALA A 42 -15.73 -14.97 7.39
N SER A 43 -15.71 -16.18 7.95
CA SER A 43 -16.36 -17.36 7.35
C SER A 43 -17.44 -18.00 8.23
N GLY A 44 -17.66 -17.49 9.43
CA GLY A 44 -18.60 -18.04 10.41
C GLY A 44 -18.06 -19.26 11.16
N SER A 45 -18.96 -20.00 11.82
CA SER A 45 -18.58 -21.17 12.65
C SER A 45 -17.91 -22.27 11.82
N PRO A 46 -16.81 -22.89 12.32
CA PRO A 46 -16.13 -23.98 11.62
C PRO A 46 -16.75 -25.35 11.94
N LYS A 47 -17.74 -25.42 12.83
CA LYS A 47 -18.35 -26.69 13.28
C LYS A 47 -18.95 -27.45 12.08
N GLY A 48 -18.51 -28.69 11.88
CA GLY A 48 -18.98 -29.57 10.81
C GLY A 48 -18.34 -29.33 9.44
N LYS A 49 -17.65 -28.19 9.24
CA LYS A 49 -16.94 -27.88 7.99
C LYS A 49 -15.69 -28.74 7.82
N LYS A 50 -15.40 -29.13 6.59
CA LYS A 50 -14.14 -29.78 6.19
C LYS A 50 -13.06 -28.72 6.05
N VAL A 51 -12.04 -28.80 6.91
CA VAL A 51 -10.92 -27.87 6.89
C VAL A 51 -9.64 -28.63 6.58
N VAL A 52 -8.96 -28.21 5.51
CA VAL A 52 -7.68 -28.79 5.10
C VAL A 52 -6.56 -27.80 5.37
N ILE A 53 -5.56 -28.24 6.12
CA ILE A 53 -4.47 -27.38 6.60
C ILE A 53 -3.17 -27.93 6.04
N LEU A 54 -2.52 -27.16 5.17
CA LEU A 54 -1.28 -27.55 4.51
C LEU A 54 -0.12 -26.88 5.23
N CYS A 55 0.68 -27.66 5.96
CA CYS A 55 1.79 -27.15 6.77
C CYS A 55 3.15 -27.48 6.12
N GLY A 56 4.02 -26.49 6.06
CA GLY A 56 5.43 -26.68 5.79
C GLY A 56 6.22 -27.12 7.03
N LYS A 57 7.54 -27.23 6.87
CA LYS A 57 8.43 -27.67 7.96
C LYS A 57 8.82 -26.61 8.99
N GLY A 58 8.69 -25.33 8.60
CA GLY A 58 9.14 -24.20 9.40
C GLY A 58 8.11 -23.72 10.42
N ASN A 59 8.34 -22.52 10.97
CA ASN A 59 7.46 -21.92 11.98
C ASN A 59 6.06 -21.62 11.43
N ASN A 60 5.92 -21.25 10.14
CA ASN A 60 4.61 -21.06 9.52
C ASN A 60 3.76 -22.34 9.58
N GLY A 61 4.38 -23.51 9.36
CA GLY A 61 3.72 -24.80 9.54
C GLY A 61 3.34 -25.07 11.00
N GLY A 62 4.17 -24.62 11.94
CA GLY A 62 3.86 -24.61 13.38
C GLY A 62 2.62 -23.78 13.74
N ASP A 63 2.48 -22.58 13.17
CA ASP A 63 1.28 -21.75 13.30
C ASP A 63 0.05 -22.49 12.76
N GLY A 64 0.17 -23.13 11.59
CA GLY A 64 -0.87 -24.00 11.03
C GLY A 64 -1.30 -25.14 11.96
N LEU A 65 -0.35 -25.74 12.70
CA LEU A 65 -0.64 -26.78 13.69
C LEU A 65 -1.36 -26.24 14.93
N VAL A 66 -1.09 -25.00 15.34
CA VAL A 66 -1.86 -24.30 16.39
C VAL A 66 -3.29 -24.07 15.91
N VAL A 67 -3.46 -23.56 14.69
CA VAL A 67 -4.77 -23.33 14.06
C VAL A 67 -5.57 -24.63 13.98
N ALA A 68 -4.94 -25.72 13.51
CA ALA A 68 -5.55 -27.05 13.47
C ALA A 68 -6.08 -27.46 14.85
N ARG A 69 -5.26 -27.32 15.89
CA ARG A 69 -5.64 -27.73 17.25
C ARG A 69 -6.86 -26.98 17.77
N HIS A 70 -6.94 -25.69 17.50
CA HIS A 70 -8.07 -24.85 17.93
C HIS A 70 -9.34 -25.11 17.11
N LEU A 71 -9.22 -25.33 15.80
CA LEU A 71 -10.37 -25.69 14.96
C LEU A 71 -10.93 -27.08 15.30
N ALA A 72 -10.07 -28.04 15.67
CA ALA A 72 -10.49 -29.36 16.15
C ALA A 72 -11.43 -29.22 17.37
N LYS A 73 -11.01 -28.40 18.35
CA LYS A 73 -11.80 -28.12 19.56
C LYS A 73 -13.12 -27.42 19.27
N LYS A 74 -13.22 -26.71 18.14
CA LYS A 74 -14.46 -26.05 17.68
C LYS A 74 -15.32 -26.96 16.78
N GLY A 75 -14.97 -28.24 16.63
CA GLY A 75 -15.77 -29.23 15.92
C GLY A 75 -15.60 -29.22 14.40
N ALA A 76 -14.50 -28.68 13.87
CA ALA A 76 -14.15 -28.80 12.46
C ALA A 76 -13.75 -30.25 12.11
N LYS A 77 -14.09 -30.69 10.89
CA LYS A 77 -13.61 -31.96 10.32
C LYS A 77 -12.25 -31.70 9.68
N LEU A 78 -11.18 -32.01 10.41
CA LEU A 78 -9.83 -31.66 10.00
C LEU A 78 -9.14 -32.74 9.17
N THR A 79 -8.42 -32.27 8.14
CA THR A 79 -7.31 -32.97 7.49
C THR A 79 -6.08 -32.09 7.57
N VAL A 80 -5.01 -32.58 8.20
CA VAL A 80 -3.73 -31.88 8.32
C VAL A 80 -2.72 -32.56 7.41
N ILE A 81 -2.12 -31.79 6.51
CA ILE A 81 -1.17 -32.27 5.52
C ILE A 81 0.20 -31.66 5.85
N LEU A 82 1.15 -32.50 6.25
CA LEU A 82 2.54 -32.11 6.48
C LEU A 82 3.36 -32.36 5.22
N MET A 83 3.92 -31.29 4.64
CA MET A 83 4.73 -31.37 3.41
C MET A 83 6.15 -31.90 3.63
N ALA A 84 6.52 -32.17 4.87
CA ALA A 84 7.82 -32.72 5.25
C ALA A 84 7.68 -33.77 6.35
N PRO A 85 8.64 -34.71 6.45
CA PRO A 85 8.74 -35.66 7.55
C PRO A 85 8.80 -35.00 8.94
N LEU A 86 8.27 -35.69 9.97
CA LEU A 86 8.20 -35.16 11.34
C LEU A 86 9.56 -34.79 11.95
N ASN A 87 10.62 -35.50 11.57
CA ASN A 87 11.99 -35.24 12.02
C ASN A 87 12.58 -33.97 11.41
N GLU A 88 12.05 -33.46 10.29
CA GLU A 88 12.48 -32.22 9.64
C GLU A 88 11.77 -30.96 10.14
N LEU A 89 10.70 -31.11 10.93
CA LEU A 89 10.00 -29.97 11.51
C LEU A 89 10.93 -29.12 12.40
N SER A 90 10.72 -27.80 12.39
CA SER A 90 11.41 -26.88 13.30
C SER A 90 11.13 -27.25 14.77
N PRO A 91 11.99 -26.85 15.72
CA PRO A 91 11.78 -27.17 17.13
C PRO A 91 10.40 -26.78 17.66
N ASP A 92 9.93 -25.57 17.35
CA ASP A 92 8.61 -25.09 17.76
C ASP A 92 7.47 -25.82 17.04
N ALA A 93 7.61 -26.09 15.73
CA ALA A 93 6.62 -26.86 14.99
C ALA A 93 6.48 -28.31 15.52
N LYS A 94 7.59 -28.95 15.95
CA LYS A 94 7.56 -30.26 16.63
C LYS A 94 6.77 -30.21 17.93
N ILE A 95 6.94 -29.15 18.72
CA ILE A 95 6.19 -28.97 19.96
C ILE A 95 4.69 -28.81 19.66
N MET A 96 4.32 -28.01 18.65
CA MET A 96 2.92 -27.84 18.27
C MET A 96 2.29 -29.10 17.71
N TYR A 97 3.04 -29.88 16.91
CA TYR A 97 2.60 -31.18 16.44
C TYR A 97 2.27 -32.12 17.60
N ARG A 98 3.16 -32.23 18.60
CA ARG A 98 2.93 -33.05 19.81
C ARG A 98 1.71 -32.59 20.62
N ARG A 99 1.38 -31.30 20.60
CA ARG A 99 0.17 -30.77 21.26
C ARG A 99 -1.09 -31.13 20.46
N LEU A 100 -1.02 -31.04 19.14
CA LEU A 100 -2.11 -31.39 18.24
C LEU A 100 -2.44 -32.88 18.28
N SER A 101 -1.42 -33.75 18.27
CA SER A 101 -1.58 -35.22 18.24
C SER A 101 -2.30 -35.79 19.46
N LYS A 102 -2.39 -35.04 20.56
CA LYS A 102 -3.18 -35.40 21.75
C LYS A 102 -4.68 -35.15 21.60
N ILE A 103 -5.10 -34.45 20.55
CA ILE A 103 -6.48 -33.98 20.34
C ILE A 103 -7.11 -34.62 19.11
N ILE A 104 -6.33 -34.83 18.04
CA ILE A 104 -6.81 -35.41 16.79
C ILE A 104 -6.38 -36.87 16.63
N ARG A 105 -7.10 -37.63 15.81
CA ARG A 105 -6.72 -39.01 15.49
C ARG A 105 -5.54 -39.03 14.52
N PRO A 106 -4.64 -40.03 14.59
CA PRO A 106 -3.54 -40.17 13.62
C PRO A 106 -3.99 -40.17 12.16
N SER A 107 -5.17 -40.73 11.86
CA SER A 107 -5.74 -40.75 10.51
C SER A 107 -6.12 -39.38 9.93
N GLN A 108 -6.11 -38.33 10.76
CA GLN A 108 -6.36 -36.95 10.32
C GLN A 108 -5.07 -36.23 9.90
N VAL A 109 -3.91 -36.89 10.03
CA VAL A 109 -2.61 -36.34 9.62
C VAL A 109 -2.05 -37.19 8.49
N THR A 110 -1.70 -36.53 7.40
CA THR A 110 -0.97 -37.13 6.28
C THR A 110 0.40 -36.47 6.16
N VAL A 111 1.45 -37.27 6.09
CA VAL A 111 2.84 -36.80 5.97
C VAL A 111 3.34 -37.13 4.57
N ALA A 112 3.99 -36.17 3.92
CA ALA A 112 4.54 -36.31 2.57
C ALA A 112 3.50 -36.91 1.60
N PRO A 113 2.37 -36.22 1.36
CA PRO A 113 1.27 -36.75 0.56
C PRO A 113 1.67 -36.99 -0.90
N SER A 114 0.96 -37.89 -1.58
CA SER A 114 1.01 -37.94 -3.05
C SER A 114 0.28 -36.73 -3.66
N GLU A 115 0.52 -36.47 -4.94
CA GLU A 115 -0.16 -35.40 -5.67
C GLU A 115 -1.66 -35.64 -5.79
N GLU A 116 -2.08 -36.90 -5.96
CA GLU A 116 -3.49 -37.30 -6.01
C GLU A 116 -4.18 -37.02 -4.68
N PHE A 117 -3.50 -37.29 -3.56
CA PHE A 117 -4.03 -37.02 -2.23
C PHE A 117 -4.26 -35.53 -2.02
N LEU A 118 -3.32 -34.67 -2.43
CA LEU A 118 -3.45 -33.21 -2.35
C LEU A 118 -4.68 -32.75 -3.12
N HIS A 119 -4.81 -33.13 -4.39
CA HIS A 119 -5.93 -32.72 -5.24
C HIS A 119 -7.28 -33.18 -4.71
N ALA A 120 -7.39 -34.43 -4.24
CA ALA A 120 -8.64 -34.96 -3.71
C ALA A 120 -9.11 -34.18 -2.48
N HIS A 121 -8.21 -33.87 -1.54
CA HIS A 121 -8.58 -33.23 -0.30
C HIS A 121 -8.75 -31.71 -0.43
N THR A 122 -7.95 -31.03 -1.26
CA THR A 122 -8.15 -29.58 -1.47
C THR A 122 -9.44 -29.28 -2.22
N LYS A 123 -9.86 -30.14 -3.15
CA LYS A 123 -11.12 -29.99 -3.90
C LYS A 123 -12.37 -30.16 -3.01
N ASP A 124 -12.31 -31.06 -2.04
CA ASP A 124 -13.43 -31.41 -1.17
C ASP A 124 -13.52 -30.56 0.11
N GLY A 125 -12.56 -29.66 0.35
CA GLY A 125 -12.52 -28.79 1.52
C GLY A 125 -13.51 -27.62 1.44
N ASP A 126 -14.10 -27.25 2.56
CA ASP A 126 -14.87 -26.00 2.68
C ASP A 126 -13.94 -24.80 2.93
N ILE A 127 -12.86 -25.05 3.67
CA ILE A 127 -11.84 -24.06 4.04
C ILE A 127 -10.46 -24.69 3.82
N LEU A 128 -9.57 -23.94 3.17
CA LEU A 128 -8.14 -24.29 3.06
C LEU A 128 -7.31 -23.32 3.90
N ILE A 129 -6.31 -23.84 4.58
CA ILE A 129 -5.37 -23.03 5.35
C ILE A 129 -3.97 -23.26 4.78
N ASP A 130 -3.41 -22.20 4.22
CA ASP A 130 -2.04 -22.13 3.77
C ASP A 130 -1.12 -21.80 4.94
N ALA A 131 -0.35 -22.80 5.37
CA ALA A 131 0.70 -22.71 6.37
C ALA A 131 2.02 -23.26 5.80
N LEU A 132 2.22 -23.15 4.48
CA LEU A 132 3.32 -23.82 3.77
C LEU A 132 4.65 -23.08 3.94
N LEU A 133 4.70 -21.81 3.53
CA LEU A 133 5.91 -21.00 3.43
C LEU A 133 5.63 -19.60 4.00
N GLY A 134 6.52 -19.10 4.85
CA GLY A 134 6.40 -17.76 5.45
C GLY A 134 7.43 -16.76 4.88
N THR A 135 7.85 -15.81 5.72
CA THR A 135 8.80 -14.73 5.36
C THR A 135 10.20 -15.16 4.94
N GLY A 136 10.57 -16.43 5.13
CA GLY A 136 11.89 -16.97 4.76
C GLY A 136 12.06 -17.32 3.29
N LEU A 137 11.03 -17.16 2.44
CA LEU A 137 11.12 -17.48 1.02
C LEU A 137 11.93 -16.43 0.25
N SER A 138 12.97 -16.88 -0.44
CA SER A 138 13.87 -16.02 -1.24
C SER A 138 14.12 -16.52 -2.67
N SER A 139 13.43 -17.59 -3.09
CA SER A 139 13.59 -18.18 -4.42
C SER A 139 12.27 -18.75 -4.93
N SER A 140 12.22 -19.02 -6.24
CA SER A 140 11.04 -19.58 -6.91
C SER A 140 10.60 -20.90 -6.24
N VAL A 141 9.30 -21.03 -5.97
CA VAL A 141 8.74 -22.21 -5.31
C VAL A 141 8.83 -23.44 -6.22
N ARG A 142 9.41 -24.50 -5.67
CA ARG A 142 9.61 -25.79 -6.36
C ARG A 142 8.71 -26.88 -5.75
N PRO A 143 8.54 -28.02 -6.44
CA PRO A 143 7.90 -29.18 -5.83
C PRO A 143 8.59 -29.61 -4.52
N PRO A 144 7.86 -30.14 -3.53
CA PRO A 144 6.42 -30.45 -3.57
C PRO A 144 5.50 -29.24 -3.29
N TYR A 145 6.04 -28.12 -2.83
CA TYR A 145 5.24 -26.94 -2.44
C TYR A 145 4.48 -26.32 -3.62
N SER A 146 5.09 -26.23 -4.81
CA SER A 146 4.42 -25.66 -5.97
C SER A 146 3.21 -26.49 -6.44
N VAL A 147 3.24 -27.81 -6.21
CA VAL A 147 2.11 -28.73 -6.49
C VAL A 147 0.98 -28.47 -5.50
N ALA A 148 1.28 -28.38 -4.20
CA ALA A 148 0.30 -28.05 -3.17
C ALA A 148 -0.37 -26.70 -3.43
N ILE A 149 0.39 -25.66 -3.76
CA ILE A 149 -0.15 -24.33 -4.06
C ILE A 149 -1.09 -24.37 -5.27
N LYS A 150 -0.73 -25.10 -6.34
CA LYS A 150 -1.61 -25.27 -7.51
C LYS A 150 -2.90 -25.99 -7.15
N ALA A 151 -2.82 -27.05 -6.33
CA ALA A 151 -4.00 -27.79 -5.86
C ALA A 151 -4.92 -26.94 -4.97
N MET A 152 -4.36 -26.02 -4.17
CA MET A 152 -5.14 -25.03 -3.41
C MET A 152 -5.83 -24.03 -4.35
N ASN A 153 -5.09 -23.43 -5.29
CA ASN A 153 -5.62 -22.43 -6.23
C ASN A 153 -6.67 -23.00 -7.21
N ALA A 154 -6.69 -24.31 -7.45
CA ALA A 154 -7.71 -24.98 -8.25
C ALA A 154 -9.01 -25.22 -7.48
N SER A 155 -9.00 -25.06 -6.15
CA SER A 155 -10.18 -25.22 -5.30
C SER A 155 -11.07 -23.97 -5.31
N ARG A 156 -12.34 -24.15 -4.97
CA ARG A 156 -13.30 -23.06 -4.71
C ARG A 156 -13.52 -22.79 -3.22
N ALA A 157 -12.76 -23.49 -2.37
CA ALA A 157 -12.82 -23.35 -0.93
C ALA A 157 -12.36 -21.97 -0.46
N PHE A 158 -12.88 -21.53 0.68
CA PHE A 158 -12.41 -20.29 1.31
C PHE A 158 -10.97 -20.48 1.81
N THR A 159 -10.03 -19.74 1.24
CA THR A 159 -8.59 -19.94 1.47
C THR A 159 -8.02 -18.88 2.40
N VAL A 160 -7.39 -19.34 3.49
CA VAL A 160 -6.75 -18.48 4.50
C VAL A 160 -5.23 -18.68 4.45
N ALA A 161 -4.48 -17.61 4.20
CA ALA A 161 -3.03 -17.62 4.32
C ALA A 161 -2.59 -17.20 5.72
N ILE A 162 -1.71 -18.00 6.32
CA ILE A 162 -1.03 -17.70 7.56
C ILE A 162 0.22 -16.88 7.24
N ASP A 163 0.29 -15.71 7.86
CA ASP A 163 1.35 -14.72 7.75
C ASP A 163 1.48 -14.06 6.37
N ILE A 164 1.76 -14.84 5.34
CA ILE A 164 1.85 -14.41 3.94
C ILE A 164 1.40 -15.54 3.02
N PRO A 165 0.69 -15.27 1.90
CA PRO A 165 0.41 -16.31 0.92
C PRO A 165 1.70 -16.96 0.44
N SER A 166 1.79 -18.28 0.59
CA SER A 166 2.96 -19.05 0.22
C SER A 166 3.30 -18.85 -1.23
N GLY A 167 4.57 -18.56 -1.51
CA GLY A 167 5.04 -18.20 -2.84
C GLY A 167 5.01 -16.71 -3.17
N LEU A 168 4.59 -15.86 -2.23
CA LEU A 168 4.71 -14.41 -2.33
C LEU A 168 6.02 -13.94 -1.67
N ASP A 169 6.76 -13.08 -2.36
CA ASP A 169 7.89 -12.39 -1.76
C ASP A 169 7.41 -11.38 -0.69
N SER A 170 7.89 -11.52 0.54
CA SER A 170 7.47 -10.69 1.68
C SER A 170 7.92 -9.23 1.61
N ASN A 171 8.91 -8.89 0.79
CA ASN A 171 9.42 -7.54 0.65
C ASN A 171 8.87 -6.86 -0.59
N THR A 172 8.74 -7.59 -1.71
CA THR A 172 8.41 -7.00 -3.01
C THR A 172 6.98 -7.26 -3.44
N GLY A 173 6.30 -8.27 -2.89
CA GLY A 173 4.97 -8.69 -3.37
C GLY A 173 4.99 -9.35 -4.74
N ALA A 174 6.17 -9.77 -5.22
CA ALA A 174 6.30 -10.53 -6.45
C ALA A 174 5.92 -12.01 -6.22
N THR A 175 5.32 -12.64 -7.22
CA THR A 175 5.13 -14.09 -7.24
C THR A 175 6.45 -14.79 -7.54
N LEU A 176 6.90 -15.64 -6.62
CA LEU A 176 8.09 -16.47 -6.77
C LEU A 176 7.70 -17.85 -7.34
N GLY A 177 7.44 -17.89 -8.64
CA GLY A 177 7.02 -19.11 -9.35
C GLY A 177 5.52 -19.34 -9.32
N VAL A 178 4.97 -19.71 -8.16
CA VAL A 178 3.51 -19.82 -7.94
C VAL A 178 3.16 -19.36 -6.53
N THR A 179 2.07 -18.60 -6.41
CA THR A 179 1.60 -18.04 -5.14
C THR A 179 0.18 -18.50 -4.83
N VAL A 180 -0.12 -18.77 -3.56
CA VAL A 180 -1.50 -19.02 -3.08
C VAL A 180 -2.39 -17.81 -3.36
N GLN A 181 -3.62 -18.06 -3.81
CA GLN A 181 -4.69 -17.06 -3.89
C GLN A 181 -5.54 -17.18 -2.63
N ALA A 182 -5.39 -16.23 -1.72
CA ALA A 182 -6.11 -16.21 -0.46
C ALA A 182 -7.31 -15.26 -0.51
N ASP A 183 -8.39 -15.65 0.16
CA ASP A 183 -9.53 -14.78 0.47
C ASP A 183 -9.24 -13.94 1.72
N LEU A 184 -8.43 -14.48 2.64
CA LEU A 184 -8.01 -13.86 3.89
C LEU A 184 -6.53 -14.17 4.15
N THR A 185 -5.73 -13.15 4.44
CA THR A 185 -4.38 -13.30 4.98
C THR A 185 -4.36 -12.75 6.41
N VAL A 186 -3.88 -13.56 7.36
CA VAL A 186 -3.72 -13.13 8.75
C VAL A 186 -2.23 -13.04 9.07
N THR A 187 -1.71 -11.81 9.22
CA THR A 187 -0.31 -11.51 9.50
C THR A 187 -0.08 -11.15 10.96
N PHE A 188 1.17 -11.28 11.41
CA PHE A 188 1.50 -11.15 12.83
C PHE A 188 2.38 -9.93 13.10
N GLY A 189 2.13 -9.23 14.22
CA GLY A 189 2.91 -8.07 14.61
C GLY A 189 2.78 -6.92 13.62
N CYS A 190 3.84 -6.67 12.84
CA CYS A 190 3.82 -5.70 11.76
C CYS A 190 3.57 -6.40 10.42
N PRO A 191 2.66 -5.90 9.58
CA PRO A 191 2.46 -6.47 8.25
C PRO A 191 3.72 -6.26 7.39
N LYS A 192 3.98 -7.19 6.46
CA LYS A 192 5.13 -7.10 5.57
C LYS A 192 4.80 -6.33 4.30
N LEU A 193 5.82 -5.72 3.69
CA LEU A 193 5.67 -4.90 2.48
C LEU A 193 4.99 -5.63 1.32
N GLY A 194 5.35 -6.89 1.10
CA GLY A 194 4.82 -7.70 -0.01
C GLY A 194 3.31 -7.91 0.02
N LEU A 195 2.65 -7.68 1.16
CA LEU A 195 1.19 -7.72 1.27
C LEU A 195 0.50 -6.52 0.60
N TYR A 196 1.23 -5.43 0.35
CA TYR A 196 0.69 -4.17 -0.18
C TYR A 196 1.32 -3.76 -1.51
N LEU A 197 2.24 -4.55 -2.05
CA LEU A 197 3.01 -4.20 -3.24
C LEU A 197 2.74 -5.15 -4.40
N ASN A 198 2.91 -4.62 -5.60
CA ASN A 198 2.91 -5.35 -6.87
C ASN A 198 1.72 -6.30 -7.02
N SER A 199 1.91 -7.45 -7.69
CA SER A 199 0.87 -8.46 -7.88
C SER A 199 0.43 -9.13 -6.57
N GLY A 200 1.14 -8.90 -5.46
CA GLY A 200 0.78 -9.44 -4.16
C GLY A 200 -0.58 -8.98 -3.68
N ILE A 201 -0.97 -7.75 -4.00
CA ILE A 201 -2.29 -7.21 -3.62
C ILE A 201 -3.46 -8.02 -4.21
N ASP A 202 -3.24 -8.72 -5.32
CA ASP A 202 -4.24 -9.57 -5.98
C ASP A 202 -4.28 -10.99 -5.40
N LYS A 203 -3.37 -11.34 -4.47
CA LYS A 203 -3.20 -12.69 -3.93
C LYS A 203 -3.50 -12.81 -2.45
N VAL A 204 -3.56 -11.69 -1.73
CA VAL A 204 -3.65 -11.65 -0.26
C VAL A 204 -5.08 -11.61 0.29
N GLY A 205 -6.07 -11.27 -0.55
CA GLY A 205 -7.45 -11.08 -0.11
C GLY A 205 -7.57 -9.99 0.96
N LYS A 206 -8.45 -10.19 1.95
CA LYS A 206 -8.53 -9.31 3.12
C LYS A 206 -7.32 -9.52 4.02
N ILE A 207 -6.68 -8.45 4.49
CA ILE A 207 -5.57 -8.54 5.44
C ILE A 207 -6.09 -8.26 6.85
N GLU A 208 -5.79 -9.16 7.78
CA GLU A 208 -6.02 -8.99 9.22
C GLU A 208 -4.69 -9.12 9.97
N ILE A 209 -4.55 -8.38 11.06
CA ILE A 209 -3.28 -8.22 11.76
C ILE A 209 -3.46 -8.61 13.22
N VAL A 210 -2.71 -9.61 13.65
CA VAL A 210 -2.76 -10.14 15.01
C VAL A 210 -1.57 -9.58 15.79
N ASP A 211 -1.87 -8.94 16.91
CA ASP A 211 -0.85 -8.60 17.90
C ASP A 211 -0.38 -9.88 18.60
N ILE A 212 0.88 -10.23 18.41
CA ILE A 212 1.53 -11.39 19.05
C ILE A 212 2.33 -10.98 20.31
N GLY A 213 2.27 -9.71 20.70
CA GLY A 213 2.93 -9.15 21.88
C GLY A 213 4.39 -8.81 21.63
N ILE A 214 4.70 -8.20 20.49
CA ILE A 214 6.02 -7.60 20.23
C ILE A 214 6.11 -6.30 21.05
N PRO A 215 7.12 -6.13 21.92
CA PRO A 215 7.31 -4.88 22.65
C PRO A 215 7.47 -3.68 21.73
N GLN A 216 6.77 -2.58 22.05
CA GLN A 216 6.78 -1.38 21.22
C GLN A 216 8.16 -0.74 21.16
N GLU A 217 8.97 -0.81 22.23
CA GLU A 217 10.33 -0.31 22.24
C GLU A 217 11.20 -0.97 21.15
N PHE A 218 11.05 -2.28 20.91
CA PHE A 218 11.83 -2.99 19.90
C PHE A 218 11.50 -2.53 18.49
N LEU A 219 10.24 -2.14 18.26
CA LEU A 219 9.80 -1.58 16.99
C LEU A 219 10.35 -0.17 16.77
N LEU A 220 10.37 0.65 17.81
CA LEU A 220 10.92 2.02 17.72
C LEU A 220 12.44 2.01 17.52
N ASP A 221 13.16 1.09 18.18
CA ASP A 221 14.60 0.90 18.02
C ASP A 221 15.02 0.56 16.58
N LEU A 222 14.14 -0.12 15.81
CA LEU A 222 14.40 -0.43 14.40
C LEU A 222 14.38 0.81 13.49
N ASN A 223 13.87 1.93 13.99
CA ASN A 223 13.61 3.15 13.23
C ASN A 223 12.97 2.87 11.85
N PRO A 224 11.81 2.17 11.82
CA PRO A 224 11.09 1.92 10.58
C PRO A 224 10.72 3.25 9.93
N HIS A 225 10.59 3.23 8.61
CA HIS A 225 10.30 4.43 7.82
C HIS A 225 9.11 4.25 6.88
N ILE A 226 8.33 3.18 7.05
CA ILE A 226 7.21 2.84 6.17
C ILE A 226 5.93 2.68 7.00
N HIS A 227 4.93 3.49 6.72
CA HIS A 227 3.66 3.52 7.41
C HIS A 227 2.49 3.20 6.49
N LEU A 228 1.67 2.25 6.92
CA LEU A 228 0.33 2.08 6.37
C LEU A 228 -0.61 3.13 6.98
N LEU A 229 -1.13 3.99 6.10
CA LEU A 229 -2.21 4.91 6.44
C LEU A 229 -3.50 4.15 6.70
N SER A 230 -4.09 4.38 7.86
CA SER A 230 -5.38 3.81 8.26
C SER A 230 -6.37 4.93 8.56
N GLN A 231 -7.67 4.61 8.55
CA GLN A 231 -8.70 5.56 8.93
C GLN A 231 -8.45 6.16 10.33
N ALA A 232 -7.90 5.39 11.26
CA ALA A 232 -7.56 5.85 12.61
C ALA A 232 -6.45 6.93 12.60
N ILE A 233 -5.50 6.85 11.65
CA ILE A 233 -4.45 7.86 11.48
C ILE A 233 -5.00 9.11 10.79
N ILE A 234 -5.85 8.94 9.77
CA ILE A 234 -6.36 10.06 8.96
C ILE A 234 -7.44 10.87 9.71
N ARG A 235 -8.34 10.21 10.44
CA ARG A 235 -9.48 10.86 11.11
C ARG A 235 -9.09 12.06 11.98
N PRO A 236 -8.07 12.01 12.87
CA PRO A 236 -7.69 13.16 13.68
C PRO A 236 -7.04 14.30 12.88
N LEU A 237 -6.56 14.05 11.65
CA LEU A 237 -5.95 15.08 10.79
C LEU A 237 -7.00 15.95 10.06
N ILE A 238 -8.25 15.50 9.99
CA ILE A 238 -9.32 16.25 9.33
C ILE A 238 -9.67 17.48 10.21
N PRO A 239 -9.59 18.71 9.68
CA PRO A 239 -9.80 19.92 10.47
C PRO A 239 -11.24 20.03 10.98
N ARG A 240 -11.39 20.51 12.22
CA ARG A 240 -12.71 20.80 12.81
C ARG A 240 -13.32 22.05 12.18
N ARG A 241 -14.64 22.07 12.04
CA ARG A 241 -15.43 23.22 11.56
C ARG A 241 -16.16 23.84 12.75
N LEU A 242 -15.71 25.01 13.20
CA LEU A 242 -16.38 25.69 14.31
C LEU A 242 -17.63 26.45 13.80
N PRO A 243 -18.70 26.55 14.61
CA PRO A 243 -19.90 27.30 14.21
C PRO A 243 -19.65 28.78 13.89
N SER A 244 -18.62 29.38 14.48
CA SER A 244 -18.22 30.77 14.25
C SER A 244 -17.34 30.98 13.00
N SER A 245 -17.02 29.92 12.26
CA SER A 245 -16.16 30.02 11.07
C SER A 245 -16.85 30.71 9.89
N HIS A 246 -16.05 31.37 9.05
CA HIS A 246 -16.49 31.97 7.80
C HIS A 246 -15.63 31.47 6.63
N LYS A 247 -15.94 31.87 5.39
CA LYS A 247 -15.21 31.43 4.19
C LYS A 247 -13.69 31.61 4.31
N GLY A 248 -13.21 32.77 4.77
CA GLY A 248 -11.77 33.00 5.00
C GLY A 248 -11.10 32.07 6.02
N THR A 249 -11.83 31.47 6.97
CA THR A 249 -11.28 30.54 7.97
C THR A 249 -10.70 29.28 7.32
N PHE A 250 -11.22 28.88 6.15
CA PHE A 250 -10.85 27.64 5.47
C PHE A 250 -9.97 27.87 4.24
N GLY A 251 -9.31 29.03 4.18
CA GLY A 251 -8.35 29.38 3.16
C GLY A 251 -8.94 29.62 1.76
N HIS A 252 -8.06 30.05 0.86
CA HIS A 252 -8.36 30.29 -0.54
C HIS A 252 -7.43 29.45 -1.42
N ALA A 253 -7.98 28.40 -2.06
CA ALA A 253 -7.24 27.58 -3.00
C ALA A 253 -7.17 28.26 -4.38
N GLY A 254 -5.96 28.41 -4.91
CA GLY A 254 -5.73 28.84 -6.29
C GLY A 254 -5.34 27.65 -7.18
N ILE A 255 -5.89 27.59 -8.38
CA ILE A 255 -5.59 26.50 -9.33
C ILE A 255 -5.19 27.13 -10.66
N VAL A 256 -3.99 26.84 -11.14
CA VAL A 256 -3.44 27.30 -12.42
C VAL A 256 -3.46 26.13 -13.40
N ALA A 257 -4.45 26.15 -14.29
CA ALA A 257 -4.83 24.97 -15.06
C ALA A 257 -5.64 25.33 -16.31
N GLY A 258 -5.76 24.35 -17.20
CA GLY A 258 -6.61 24.45 -18.40
C GLY A 258 -5.91 24.97 -19.64
N SER A 259 -6.41 24.46 -20.76
CA SER A 259 -6.08 24.82 -22.14
C SER A 259 -7.28 24.46 -23.02
N PRO A 260 -7.33 24.91 -24.28
CA PRO A 260 -8.29 24.38 -25.25
C PRO A 260 -8.23 22.85 -25.28
N GLY A 261 -9.41 22.22 -25.35
CA GLY A 261 -9.55 20.76 -25.33
C GLY A 261 -9.39 20.08 -23.96
N LYS A 262 -8.87 20.76 -22.94
CA LYS A 262 -8.60 20.19 -21.60
C LYS A 262 -9.36 20.89 -20.46
N THR A 263 -10.44 21.59 -20.76
CA THR A 263 -11.22 22.40 -19.79
C THR A 263 -11.88 21.59 -18.66
N GLY A 264 -11.98 20.26 -18.79
CA GLY A 264 -12.48 19.40 -17.71
C GLY A 264 -11.50 19.28 -16.54
N ALA A 265 -10.19 19.39 -16.80
CA ALA A 265 -9.15 19.24 -15.77
C ALA A 265 -9.21 20.34 -14.69
N PRO A 266 -9.16 21.65 -15.03
CA PRO A 266 -9.39 22.72 -14.06
C PRO A 266 -10.74 22.61 -13.34
N ALA A 267 -11.81 22.19 -14.02
CA ALA A 267 -13.13 22.05 -13.42
C ALA A 267 -13.16 20.98 -12.32
N MET A 268 -12.61 19.79 -12.59
CA MET A 268 -12.54 18.72 -11.60
C MET A 268 -11.65 19.10 -10.41
N SER A 269 -10.51 19.76 -10.66
CA SER A 269 -9.63 20.24 -9.59
C SER A 269 -10.32 21.28 -8.70
N GLY A 270 -11.04 22.23 -9.31
CA GLY A 270 -11.81 23.25 -8.58
C GLY A 270 -12.90 22.64 -7.71
N LEU A 271 -13.71 21.73 -8.27
CA LEU A 271 -14.74 21.01 -7.52
C LEU A 271 -14.14 20.13 -6.42
N GLY A 272 -13.01 19.49 -6.66
CA GLY A 272 -12.30 18.71 -5.64
C GLY A 272 -11.91 19.55 -4.42
N ALA A 273 -11.34 20.74 -4.65
CA ALA A 273 -10.98 21.67 -3.59
C ALA A 273 -12.20 22.16 -2.80
N LEU A 274 -13.32 22.48 -3.46
CA LEU A 274 -14.57 22.84 -2.79
C LEU A 274 -15.10 21.67 -1.94
N ARG A 275 -15.16 20.46 -2.52
CA ARG A 275 -15.72 19.26 -1.87
C ARG A 275 -14.97 18.87 -0.61
N ILE A 276 -13.65 19.03 -0.57
CA ILE A 276 -12.85 18.72 0.63
C ILE A 276 -12.91 19.85 1.67
N GLY A 277 -13.36 21.04 1.28
CA GLY A 277 -13.78 22.06 2.22
C GLY A 277 -13.09 23.41 2.18
N ALA A 278 -12.34 23.71 1.12
CA ALA A 278 -11.74 25.02 0.93
C ALA A 278 -12.81 26.13 1.01
N GLY A 279 -12.49 27.23 1.66
CA GLY A 279 -13.44 28.32 1.88
C GLY A 279 -13.71 29.16 0.64
N LEU A 280 -12.68 29.33 -0.19
CA LEU A 280 -12.73 29.95 -1.51
C LEU A 280 -11.90 29.13 -2.50
N VAL A 281 -12.32 29.07 -3.75
CA VAL A 281 -11.56 28.43 -4.84
C VAL A 281 -11.61 29.34 -6.06
N THR A 282 -10.43 29.64 -6.63
CA THR A 282 -10.30 30.35 -7.90
C THR A 282 -9.42 29.57 -8.87
N VAL A 283 -9.85 29.46 -10.11
CA VAL A 283 -9.08 28.89 -11.21
C VAL A 283 -8.53 30.01 -12.09
N ALA A 284 -7.21 30.19 -12.10
CA ALA A 284 -6.52 30.99 -13.09
C ALA A 284 -6.27 30.16 -14.36
N THR A 285 -6.71 30.65 -15.50
CA THR A 285 -6.74 29.90 -16.77
C THR A 285 -6.52 30.83 -17.97
N PRO A 286 -6.11 30.34 -19.15
CA PRO A 286 -6.07 31.17 -20.35
C PRO A 286 -7.41 31.88 -20.60
N GLN A 287 -7.38 33.16 -20.98
CA GLN A 287 -8.60 33.97 -21.18
C GLN A 287 -9.64 33.28 -22.08
N SER A 288 -9.21 32.53 -23.10
CA SER A 288 -10.09 31.79 -24.01
C SER A 288 -10.83 30.62 -23.36
N VAL A 289 -10.31 30.11 -22.23
CA VAL A 289 -10.89 28.99 -21.48
C VAL A 289 -11.90 29.46 -20.43
N SER A 290 -11.78 30.69 -19.93
CA SER A 290 -12.58 31.21 -18.81
C SER A 290 -14.10 31.08 -19.01
N PRO A 291 -14.69 31.47 -20.16
CA PRO A 291 -16.16 31.39 -20.35
C PRO A 291 -16.71 29.96 -20.27
N ILE A 292 -15.91 28.97 -20.70
CA ILE A 292 -16.27 27.56 -20.64
C ILE A 292 -16.30 27.08 -19.18
N LEU A 293 -15.35 27.55 -18.36
CA LEU A 293 -15.31 27.23 -16.95
C LEU A 293 -16.46 27.90 -16.18
N GLU A 294 -16.74 29.17 -16.46
CA GLU A 294 -17.86 29.92 -15.87
C GLU A 294 -19.22 29.26 -16.19
N SER A 295 -19.33 28.62 -17.36
CA SER A 295 -20.51 27.84 -17.71
C SER A 295 -20.60 26.50 -16.96
N LYS A 296 -19.46 25.91 -16.59
CA LYS A 296 -19.37 24.59 -15.92
C LYS A 296 -19.42 24.70 -14.40
N LEU A 297 -18.96 25.81 -13.84
CA LEU A 297 -18.69 25.98 -12.42
C LEU A 297 -19.44 27.19 -11.88
N LEU A 298 -20.46 26.95 -11.06
CA LEU A 298 -21.25 28.02 -10.47
C LEU A 298 -20.59 28.63 -9.22
N GLU A 299 -19.87 27.81 -8.45
CA GLU A 299 -19.29 28.20 -7.15
C GLU A 299 -17.80 28.55 -7.24
N VAL A 300 -17.08 27.96 -8.19
CA VAL A 300 -15.64 28.19 -8.38
C VAL A 300 -15.47 29.48 -9.17
N MET A 301 -14.68 30.42 -8.65
CA MET A 301 -14.35 31.65 -9.36
C MET A 301 -13.33 31.34 -10.47
N THR A 302 -13.38 32.09 -11.56
CA THR A 302 -12.39 32.06 -12.64
C THR A 302 -11.59 33.35 -12.65
N GLU A 303 -10.33 33.27 -13.06
CA GLU A 303 -9.47 34.42 -13.27
C GLU A 303 -8.79 34.30 -14.64
N PRO A 304 -9.27 35.05 -15.65
CA PRO A 304 -8.71 34.98 -17.00
C PRO A 304 -7.30 35.58 -17.02
N MET A 305 -6.35 34.82 -17.56
CA MET A 305 -4.95 35.22 -17.69
C MET A 305 -4.58 35.46 -19.15
N PRO A 306 -3.60 36.35 -19.42
CA PRO A 306 -2.99 36.48 -20.75
C PRO A 306 -2.52 35.12 -21.28
N GLU A 307 -2.68 34.90 -22.57
CA GLU A 307 -2.35 33.64 -23.22
C GLU A 307 -1.51 33.88 -24.49
N SER A 308 -0.70 32.89 -24.85
CA SER A 308 0.04 32.86 -26.11
C SER A 308 -0.87 32.67 -27.32
N SER A 309 -0.32 32.76 -28.53
CA SER A 309 -1.03 32.43 -29.77
C SER A 309 -1.54 30.98 -29.86
N GLN A 310 -1.02 30.08 -29.01
CA GLN A 310 -1.48 28.70 -28.87
C GLN A 310 -2.59 28.56 -27.82
N HIS A 311 -3.06 29.67 -27.25
CA HIS A 311 -4.04 29.71 -26.15
C HIS A 311 -3.56 28.94 -24.90
N LEU A 312 -2.25 28.96 -24.66
CA LEU A 312 -1.61 28.42 -23.47
C LEU A 312 -1.07 29.55 -22.60
N LEU A 313 -0.97 29.32 -21.29
CA LEU A 313 -0.30 30.24 -20.39
C LEU A 313 1.19 30.35 -20.76
N GLY A 314 1.73 31.57 -20.72
CA GLY A 314 3.14 31.85 -21.01
C GLY A 314 3.69 32.93 -20.10
N MET A 315 4.87 33.46 -20.42
CA MET A 315 5.50 34.53 -19.62
C MET A 315 4.67 35.81 -19.58
N GLU A 316 3.77 36.01 -20.54
CA GLU A 316 2.82 37.12 -20.54
C GLU A 316 1.86 37.07 -19.34
N ALA A 317 1.57 35.86 -18.83
CA ALA A 317 0.74 35.66 -17.65
C ALA A 317 1.51 35.83 -16.33
N TYR A 318 2.85 35.91 -16.36
CA TYR A 318 3.68 35.87 -15.15
C TYR A 318 3.33 36.96 -14.12
N PRO A 319 3.19 38.27 -14.48
CA PRO A 319 2.86 39.30 -13.50
C PRO A 319 1.50 39.06 -12.84
N GLY A 320 0.50 38.64 -13.62
CA GLY A 320 -0.84 38.33 -13.14
C GLY A 320 -0.84 37.10 -12.22
N LEU A 321 -0.13 36.04 -12.59
CA LEU A 321 -0.03 34.83 -11.79
C LEU A 321 0.76 35.04 -10.49
N LEU A 322 1.76 35.93 -10.48
CA LEU A 322 2.47 36.30 -9.27
C LEU A 322 1.56 37.05 -8.29
N ALA A 323 0.78 38.02 -8.79
CA ALA A 323 -0.23 38.72 -8.00
C ALA A 323 -1.35 37.78 -7.52
N PHE A 324 -1.80 36.88 -8.39
CA PHE A 324 -2.76 35.83 -8.06
C PHE A 324 -2.26 34.98 -6.90
N ALA A 325 -1.05 34.44 -7.01
CA ALA A 325 -0.43 33.56 -6.01
C ALA A 325 -0.34 34.23 -4.63
N ALA A 326 -0.01 35.51 -4.58
CA ALA A 326 0.14 36.27 -3.33
C ALA A 326 -1.17 36.38 -2.50
N THR A 327 -2.33 36.14 -3.12
CA THR A 327 -3.65 36.23 -2.46
C THR A 327 -4.23 34.86 -2.06
N LYS A 328 -3.51 33.77 -2.29
CA LYS A 328 -3.98 32.40 -2.04
C LYS A 328 -3.34 31.80 -0.81
N SER A 329 -4.00 30.82 -0.21
CA SER A 329 -3.47 30.05 0.92
C SER A 329 -2.68 28.82 0.46
N ALA A 330 -3.01 28.28 -0.72
CA ALA A 330 -2.31 27.17 -1.36
C ALA A 330 -2.60 27.19 -2.87
N LEU A 331 -1.68 26.63 -3.65
CA LEU A 331 -1.76 26.62 -5.12
C LEU A 331 -1.70 25.20 -5.69
N ALA A 332 -2.35 24.99 -6.83
CA ALA A 332 -2.16 23.78 -7.64
C ALA A 332 -1.84 24.15 -9.09
N PHE A 333 -0.89 23.46 -9.70
CA PHE A 333 -0.46 23.69 -11.08
C PHE A 333 -0.49 22.37 -11.85
N GLY A 334 -0.84 22.43 -13.14
CA GLY A 334 -0.67 21.27 -14.01
C GLY A 334 -1.89 20.83 -14.79
N PRO A 335 -3.04 20.57 -14.15
CA PRO A 335 -4.16 19.90 -14.78
C PRO A 335 -4.58 20.55 -16.11
N GLY A 336 -4.17 19.92 -17.22
CA GLY A 336 -4.47 20.36 -18.57
C GLY A 336 -3.96 21.75 -18.95
N MET A 337 -2.86 22.25 -18.37
CA MET A 337 -2.28 23.55 -18.76
C MET A 337 -1.59 23.51 -20.13
N GLY A 338 -1.29 22.32 -20.66
CA GLY A 338 -0.49 22.18 -21.87
C GLY A 338 1.02 22.27 -21.60
N ILE A 339 1.82 21.83 -22.57
CA ILE A 339 3.28 21.83 -22.47
C ILE A 339 3.82 22.54 -23.71
N SER A 340 4.51 23.65 -23.49
CA SER A 340 5.24 24.43 -24.48
C SER A 340 6.49 25.04 -23.82
N PRO A 341 7.46 25.53 -24.61
CA PRO A 341 8.58 26.29 -24.05
C PRO A 341 8.13 27.47 -23.18
N GLY A 342 7.05 28.15 -23.57
CA GLY A 342 6.48 29.27 -22.81
C GLY A 342 5.87 28.85 -21.47
N THR A 343 5.11 27.75 -21.42
CA THR A 343 4.56 27.24 -20.14
C THR A 343 5.66 26.76 -19.21
N THR A 344 6.71 26.10 -19.75
CA THR A 344 7.84 25.63 -18.96
C THR A 344 8.63 26.78 -18.37
N GLU A 345 8.91 27.83 -19.17
CA GLU A 345 9.62 29.01 -18.69
C GLU A 345 8.79 29.76 -17.63
N LEU A 346 7.49 29.90 -17.84
CA LEU A 346 6.57 30.46 -16.83
C LEU A 346 6.68 29.73 -15.49
N LEU A 347 6.61 28.40 -15.48
CA LEU A 347 6.75 27.61 -14.25
C LEU A 347 8.13 27.80 -13.61
N ARG A 348 9.19 27.86 -14.42
CA ARG A 348 10.57 28.05 -13.94
C ARG A 348 10.76 29.36 -13.18
N HIS A 349 10.12 30.44 -13.64
CA HIS A 349 10.18 31.74 -12.95
C HIS A 349 9.21 31.83 -11.78
N LEU A 350 8.00 31.28 -11.92
CA LEU A 350 6.94 31.45 -10.93
C LEU A 350 7.14 30.59 -9.68
N LEU A 351 7.47 29.30 -9.83
CA LEU A 351 7.51 28.35 -8.70
C LEU A 351 8.49 28.76 -7.57
N PRO A 352 9.72 29.25 -7.85
CA PRO A 352 10.65 29.68 -6.79
C PRO A 352 10.17 30.91 -6.02
N GLN A 353 9.24 31.69 -6.58
CA GLN A 353 8.71 32.90 -5.93
C GLN A 353 7.58 32.60 -4.95
N LEU A 354 6.97 31.40 -5.03
CA LEU A 354 5.81 31.05 -4.21
C LEU A 354 6.17 31.00 -2.73
N GLU A 355 5.37 31.70 -1.92
CA GLU A 355 5.51 31.70 -0.45
C GLU A 355 4.56 30.72 0.24
N VAL A 356 3.63 30.15 -0.51
CA VAL A 356 2.58 29.24 -0.01
C VAL A 356 2.79 27.82 -0.53
N PRO A 357 2.25 26.79 0.16
CA PRO A 357 2.33 25.41 -0.31
C PRO A 357 1.74 25.26 -1.71
N CYS A 358 2.35 24.39 -2.52
CA CYS A 358 1.81 24.07 -3.84
C CYS A 358 1.77 22.58 -4.16
N VAL A 359 0.82 22.20 -5.01
CA VAL A 359 0.70 20.88 -5.62
C VAL A 359 1.04 20.98 -7.10
N LEU A 360 1.95 20.14 -7.58
CA LEU A 360 2.30 20.00 -9.00
C LEU A 360 1.79 18.66 -9.52
N ASP A 361 1.02 18.69 -10.60
CA ASP A 361 0.45 17.52 -11.26
C ASP A 361 0.65 17.60 -12.78
N ALA A 362 0.42 16.48 -13.47
CA ALA A 362 0.20 16.43 -14.91
C ALA A 362 1.19 17.26 -15.76
N ASP A 363 0.69 18.23 -16.54
CA ASP A 363 1.49 19.01 -17.48
C ASP A 363 2.55 19.89 -16.76
N ALA A 364 2.34 20.25 -15.48
CA ALA A 364 3.38 20.95 -14.69
C ALA A 364 4.58 20.03 -14.44
N LEU A 365 4.33 18.78 -14.06
CA LEU A 365 5.39 17.78 -13.86
C LEU A 365 6.10 17.49 -15.18
N ASN A 366 5.34 17.26 -16.25
CA ASN A 366 5.91 16.95 -17.57
C ASN A 366 6.76 18.12 -18.11
N GLY A 367 6.31 19.37 -17.94
CA GLY A 367 7.04 20.56 -18.33
C GLY A 367 8.35 20.77 -17.56
N LEU A 368 8.51 20.14 -16.39
CA LEU A 368 9.68 20.27 -15.51
C LEU A 368 10.62 19.05 -15.52
N THR A 369 10.40 18.08 -16.41
CA THR A 369 11.19 16.83 -16.48
C THR A 369 12.70 17.01 -16.60
N GLN A 370 13.17 18.11 -17.20
CA GLN A 370 14.60 18.44 -17.32
C GLN A 370 15.07 19.50 -16.30
N HIS A 371 14.21 19.84 -15.34
CA HIS A 371 14.38 20.98 -14.44
C HIS A 371 14.05 20.64 -12.98
N CYS A 372 14.12 19.37 -12.60
CA CYS A 372 13.76 18.90 -11.25
C CYS A 372 14.52 19.61 -10.11
N GLN A 373 15.69 20.20 -10.37
CA GLN A 373 16.43 20.99 -9.37
C GLN A 373 15.64 22.19 -8.85
N ILE A 374 14.64 22.67 -9.61
CA ILE A 374 13.77 23.77 -9.18
C ILE A 374 13.00 23.45 -7.91
N PHE A 375 12.67 22.17 -7.67
CA PHE A 375 11.89 21.82 -6.49
C PHE A 375 12.65 22.14 -5.21
N SER A 376 13.98 22.01 -5.24
CA SER A 376 14.86 22.32 -4.10
C SER A 376 15.09 23.82 -3.89
N SER A 377 14.75 24.68 -4.87
CA SER A 377 14.84 26.14 -4.73
C SER A 377 13.54 26.78 -4.24
N MET A 378 12.47 26.00 -4.08
CA MET A 378 11.20 26.50 -3.56
C MET A 378 11.28 26.78 -2.05
N LYS A 379 10.58 27.82 -1.59
CA LYS A 379 10.55 28.22 -0.17
C LYS A 379 9.88 27.19 0.75
N GLN A 380 8.97 26.39 0.20
CA GLN A 380 8.31 25.29 0.88
C GLN A 380 8.39 24.02 0.03
N PRO A 381 8.51 22.82 0.64
CA PRO A 381 8.49 21.56 -0.10
C PRO A 381 7.21 21.41 -0.94
N PRO A 382 7.30 21.33 -2.28
CA PRO A 382 6.13 21.12 -3.11
C PRO A 382 5.61 19.68 -2.97
N ILE A 383 4.30 19.51 -3.17
CA ILE A 383 3.67 18.19 -3.30
C ILE A 383 3.63 17.83 -4.78
N LEU A 384 4.31 16.76 -5.17
CA LEU A 384 4.28 16.24 -6.54
C LEU A 384 3.35 15.03 -6.60
N THR A 385 2.51 14.93 -7.64
CA THR A 385 1.51 13.85 -7.74
C THR A 385 1.67 12.96 -8.99
N PRO A 386 2.87 12.49 -9.35
CA PRO A 386 3.06 11.76 -10.60
C PRO A 386 2.36 10.39 -10.59
N HIS A 387 1.82 9.99 -11.74
CA HIS A 387 1.60 8.58 -12.04
C HIS A 387 2.93 7.91 -12.48
N PRO A 388 3.03 6.57 -12.59
CA PRO A 388 4.31 5.91 -12.87
C PRO A 388 4.99 6.38 -14.17
N GLY A 389 4.22 6.62 -15.24
CA GLY A 389 4.76 7.23 -16.47
C GLY A 389 5.29 8.67 -16.33
N GLU A 390 4.68 9.54 -15.53
CA GLU A 390 5.19 10.90 -15.24
C GLU A 390 6.47 10.80 -14.41
N MET A 391 6.47 9.94 -13.40
CA MET A 391 7.64 9.68 -12.58
C MET A 391 8.83 9.17 -13.41
N ALA A 392 8.56 8.25 -14.34
CA ALA A 392 9.55 7.70 -15.25
C ALA A 392 10.22 8.79 -16.12
N ARG A 393 9.44 9.81 -16.54
CA ARG A 393 9.96 10.98 -17.26
C ARG A 393 10.77 11.91 -16.36
N LEU A 394 10.33 12.15 -15.12
CA LEU A 394 11.06 12.97 -14.13
C LEU A 394 12.43 12.37 -13.76
N LEU A 395 12.57 11.04 -13.83
CA LEU A 395 13.83 10.32 -13.61
C LEU A 395 14.74 10.26 -14.84
N ALA A 396 14.48 11.06 -15.88
CA ALA A 396 15.29 11.13 -17.10
C ALA A 396 15.49 9.77 -17.80
N ALA A 397 14.37 9.11 -18.17
CA ALA A 397 14.27 7.91 -19.01
C ALA A 397 14.30 6.53 -18.31
N SER A 398 13.78 6.46 -17.07
CA SER A 398 13.28 5.17 -16.58
C SER A 398 12.02 4.75 -17.35
N SER A 399 11.66 3.47 -17.30
CA SER A 399 10.36 2.98 -17.76
C SER A 399 9.33 2.99 -16.64
N SER A 400 8.04 3.10 -16.96
CA SER A 400 6.96 2.95 -15.98
C SER A 400 7.01 1.58 -15.28
N LYS A 401 7.54 0.55 -15.96
CA LYS A 401 7.76 -0.79 -15.41
C LYS A 401 8.78 -0.74 -14.27
N GLN A 402 9.94 -0.12 -14.48
CA GLN A 402 10.97 0.03 -13.43
C GLN A 402 10.44 0.83 -12.24
N VAL A 403 9.66 1.90 -12.50
CA VAL A 403 9.01 2.66 -11.42
C VAL A 403 8.08 1.77 -10.60
N ASN A 404 7.31 0.89 -11.26
CA ASN A 404 6.42 -0.02 -10.57
C ASN A 404 7.14 -1.14 -9.80
N GLU A 405 8.32 -1.58 -10.26
CA GLU A 405 9.11 -2.62 -9.59
C GLU A 405 9.62 -2.17 -8.21
N ASP A 406 10.02 -0.90 -8.05
CA ASP A 406 10.47 -0.33 -6.77
C ASP A 406 9.84 1.03 -6.45
N ARG A 407 8.52 1.03 -6.23
CA ARG A 407 7.76 2.27 -5.96
C ARG A 407 8.18 2.96 -4.67
N ILE A 408 8.52 2.20 -3.63
CA ILE A 408 8.90 2.74 -2.32
C ILE A 408 10.30 3.36 -2.38
N GLY A 409 11.28 2.60 -2.88
CA GLY A 409 12.67 3.06 -2.95
C GLY A 409 12.79 4.29 -3.84
N ILE A 410 12.19 4.26 -5.03
CA ILE A 410 12.18 5.40 -5.95
C ILE A 410 11.51 6.62 -5.32
N SER A 411 10.36 6.44 -4.67
CA SER A 411 9.64 7.58 -4.08
C SER A 411 10.45 8.23 -2.98
N ARG A 412 11.03 7.40 -2.09
CA ARG A 412 11.85 7.84 -0.97
C ARG A 412 13.10 8.57 -1.44
N GLN A 413 13.84 7.99 -2.38
CA GLN A 413 15.07 8.58 -2.90
C GLN A 413 14.78 9.92 -3.59
N PHE A 414 13.74 9.99 -4.43
CA PHE A 414 13.38 11.22 -5.12
C PHE A 414 12.91 12.32 -4.16
N ALA A 415 12.08 11.98 -3.17
CA ALA A 415 11.62 12.91 -2.15
C ALA A 415 12.79 13.52 -1.36
N MET A 416 13.75 12.70 -0.93
CA MET A 416 14.95 13.15 -0.22
C MET A 416 15.89 13.97 -1.12
N GLN A 417 16.11 13.53 -2.36
CA GLN A 417 17.02 14.18 -3.29
C GLN A 417 16.57 15.61 -3.64
N TYR A 418 15.28 15.79 -3.90
CA TYR A 418 14.75 17.08 -4.37
C TYR A 418 14.06 17.91 -3.28
N GLY A 419 13.93 17.37 -2.06
CA GLY A 419 13.28 18.06 -0.95
C GLY A 419 11.76 18.21 -1.14
N VAL A 420 11.09 17.19 -1.67
CA VAL A 420 9.67 17.23 -2.04
C VAL A 420 8.82 16.23 -1.26
N ILE A 421 7.51 16.48 -1.21
CA ILE A 421 6.53 15.46 -0.84
C ILE A 421 6.09 14.78 -2.12
N LEU A 422 6.38 13.49 -2.29
CA LEU A 422 6.04 12.75 -3.51
C LEU A 422 4.85 11.81 -3.27
N VAL A 423 3.76 12.04 -4.00
CA VAL A 423 2.57 11.18 -4.03
C VAL A 423 2.59 10.37 -5.33
N LEU A 424 3.26 9.21 -5.31
CA LEU A 424 3.34 8.33 -6.47
C LEU A 424 2.05 7.51 -6.64
N LYS A 425 1.19 7.97 -7.56
CA LYS A 425 -0.13 7.38 -7.85
C LYS A 425 0.02 5.93 -8.37
N GLY A 426 -0.95 5.08 -8.04
CA GLY A 426 -1.02 3.67 -8.48
C GLY A 426 -2.05 2.89 -7.67
N ALA A 427 -2.15 1.57 -7.87
CA ALA A 427 -3.12 0.72 -7.16
C ALA A 427 -3.02 0.85 -5.62
N ARG A 428 -1.79 1.08 -5.12
CA ARG A 428 -1.52 1.49 -3.73
C ARG A 428 -0.64 2.72 -3.74
N THR A 429 -1.19 3.91 -3.55
CA THR A 429 -0.40 5.16 -3.56
C THR A 429 0.72 5.12 -2.51
N VAL A 430 1.90 5.58 -2.89
CA VAL A 430 3.06 5.74 -2.01
C VAL A 430 3.23 7.25 -1.77
N ILE A 431 3.42 7.66 -0.52
CA ILE A 431 3.63 9.06 -0.15
C ILE A 431 5.00 9.14 0.53
N ALA A 432 5.97 9.80 -0.08
CA ALA A 432 7.30 9.96 0.51
C ALA A 432 7.55 11.42 0.92
N GLU A 433 8.10 11.62 2.11
CA GLU A 433 8.47 12.92 2.66
C GLU A 433 9.96 13.24 2.42
N PRO A 434 10.37 14.52 2.45
CA PRO A 434 11.76 14.94 2.29
C PRO A 434 12.74 14.29 3.27
N GLN A 435 12.25 13.91 4.46
CA GLN A 435 13.03 13.26 5.52
C GLN A 435 13.19 11.74 5.29
N GLY A 436 12.55 11.19 4.26
CA GLY A 436 12.64 9.77 3.90
C GLY A 436 11.64 8.85 4.61
N GLN A 437 10.61 9.41 5.24
CA GLN A 437 9.43 8.67 5.69
C GLN A 437 8.52 8.36 4.49
N VAL A 438 7.87 7.19 4.51
CA VAL A 438 7.03 6.66 3.41
C VAL A 438 5.70 6.11 3.91
#